data_AF-A0A089NC94-F1
#
_entry.id   AF-A0A089NC94-F1
#
_cell.length_a   1.000
_cell.length_b   1.000
_cell.length_c   1.000
_cell.angle_alpha   90.00
_cell.angle_beta   90.00
_cell.angle_gamma   90.00
#
_symmetry.space_group_name_H-M   'P 1'
#
loop_
_entity.id
_entity.type
_entity.pdbx_description
1 polymer ?
#
loop_
_entity_poly.entity_id
_entity_poly.type
_entity_poly.pdbx_seq_one_letter_code
_entity_poly.pdbx_strand_id
1 'polypeptide(L)'
;MEKHSISRLIGSPPGYVGYNEGGQLTEQVFKKPNSVILFDEIEKAHPDIYNIMLQILDEGRLTDTTGKLVDFTNTIILLTSNLGCPNNYDKYLLNKMYLSKEDLQDIKNNIKINISNYFKPELLNRLTDILIFNPLNINNLLLIFDKFINELKYKLYLNKLNININIHNNVKYLLVK
;
A
#
# COMPACT_ATOMS: atom_id res chain seq x y z
N MET A 1 16.17 2.06 1.16
CA MET A 1 16.58 1.52 -0.17
C MET A 1 17.70 2.39 -0.73
N GLU A 2 18.67 1.82 -1.45
CA GLU A 2 19.84 2.53 -1.99
C GLU A 2 19.48 3.59 -3.05
N LYS A 3 20.38 4.57 -3.25
CA LYS A 3 20.29 5.66 -4.25
C LYS A 3 20.01 5.17 -5.68
N HIS A 4 20.34 3.91 -5.99
CA HIS A 4 20.06 3.27 -7.28
C HIS A 4 18.57 2.99 -7.55
N SER A 5 17.71 3.01 -6.52
CA SER A 5 16.28 2.73 -6.64
C SER A 5 15.54 3.82 -7.44
N ILE A 6 16.05 5.04 -7.40
CA ILE A 6 15.48 6.20 -8.11
C ILE A 6 15.67 6.04 -9.62
N SER A 7 16.89 5.69 -10.04
CA SER A 7 17.21 5.47 -11.45
C SER A 7 16.38 4.35 -12.06
N ARG A 8 15.92 3.39 -11.25
CA ARG A 8 14.97 2.37 -11.72
C ARG A 8 13.58 2.93 -11.99
N LEU A 9 13.12 3.89 -11.18
CA LEU A 9 11.78 4.50 -11.32
C LEU A 9 11.71 5.48 -12.49
N ILE A 10 12.72 6.33 -12.68
CA ILE A 10 12.71 7.43 -13.66
C ILE A 10 13.72 7.30 -14.80
N GLY A 11 14.56 6.26 -14.77
CA GLY A 11 15.60 6.01 -15.77
C GLY A 11 17.00 6.35 -15.26
N SER A 12 18.01 5.77 -15.91
CA SER A 12 19.42 6.08 -15.65
C SER A 12 19.77 7.46 -16.23
N PRO A 13 20.66 8.25 -15.59
CA PRO A 13 21.14 9.51 -16.15
C PRO A 13 22.02 9.31 -17.41
N PRO A 14 22.23 10.37 -18.22
CA PRO A 14 23.10 10.32 -19.40
C PRO A 14 24.48 9.75 -19.08
N GLY A 15 24.93 8.77 -19.88
CA GLY A 15 26.24 8.12 -19.73
C GLY A 15 26.27 6.86 -18.86
N TYR A 16 25.12 6.39 -18.34
CA TYR A 16 25.00 5.12 -17.60
C TYR A 16 24.26 4.05 -18.43
N VAL A 17 24.52 2.77 -18.10
CA VAL A 17 23.80 1.64 -18.72
C VAL A 17 22.29 1.78 -18.45
N GLY A 18 21.47 1.63 -19.50
CA GLY A 18 20.02 1.84 -19.42
C GLY A 18 19.55 3.28 -19.64
N TYR A 19 20.43 4.22 -20.04
CA TYR A 19 20.05 5.61 -20.33
C TYR A 19 18.94 5.76 -21.38
N ASN A 20 18.90 4.88 -22.39
CA ASN A 20 17.89 4.95 -23.45
C ASN A 20 16.56 4.27 -23.06
N GLU A 21 16.49 3.65 -21.88
CA GLU A 21 15.27 3.05 -21.36
C GLU A 21 14.61 4.04 -20.40
N GLY A 22 13.35 4.42 -20.68
CA GLY A 22 12.55 5.20 -19.75
C GLY A 22 12.41 4.48 -18.41
N GLY A 23 12.23 5.24 -17.34
CA GLY A 23 12.03 4.68 -16.01
C GLY A 23 10.85 3.71 -15.91
N GLN A 24 10.95 2.74 -15.00
CA GLN A 24 9.90 1.75 -14.80
C GLN A 24 8.53 2.38 -14.46
N LEU A 25 8.53 3.51 -13.75
CA LEU A 25 7.30 4.24 -13.43
C LEU A 25 6.85 5.09 -14.64
N THR A 26 7.75 5.91 -15.17
CA THR A 26 7.43 6.88 -16.23
C THR A 26 6.97 6.19 -17.51
N GLU A 27 7.59 5.08 -17.88
CA GLU A 27 7.23 4.33 -19.09
C GLU A 27 5.90 3.58 -18.95
N GLN A 28 5.56 3.08 -17.76
CA GLN A 28 4.28 2.41 -17.52
C GLN A 28 3.12 3.40 -17.58
N VAL A 29 3.28 4.56 -16.94
CA VAL A 29 2.27 5.62 -16.95
C VAL A 29 2.13 6.23 -18.35
N PHE A 30 3.23 6.41 -19.07
CA PHE A 30 3.18 6.87 -20.46
C PHE A 30 2.39 5.91 -21.36
N LYS A 31 2.58 4.59 -21.20
CA LYS A 31 1.84 3.57 -21.97
C LYS A 31 0.38 3.45 -21.54
N LYS A 32 0.08 3.67 -20.26
CA LYS A 32 -1.25 3.55 -19.66
C LYS A 32 -1.52 4.72 -18.71
N PRO A 33 -1.92 5.89 -19.22
CA PRO A 33 -2.11 7.08 -18.39
C PRO A 33 -3.23 6.93 -17.35
N ASN A 34 -4.26 6.14 -17.68
CA ASN A 34 -5.35 5.83 -16.76
C ASN A 34 -4.98 4.60 -15.93
N SER A 35 -4.27 4.82 -14.82
CA SER A 35 -3.73 3.73 -14.00
C SER A 35 -3.89 3.99 -12.51
N VAL A 36 -3.85 2.91 -11.73
CA VAL A 36 -3.68 2.96 -10.28
C VAL A 36 -2.24 2.58 -9.96
N ILE A 37 -1.54 3.45 -9.25
CA ILE A 37 -0.14 3.28 -8.86
C ILE A 37 -0.11 3.07 -7.35
N LEU A 38 0.53 1.99 -6.90
CA LEU A 38 0.70 1.66 -5.48
C LEU A 38 2.17 1.84 -5.10
N PHE A 39 2.44 2.71 -4.13
CA PHE A 39 3.72 2.77 -3.43
C PHE A 39 3.55 2.09 -2.07
N ASP A 40 4.19 0.94 -1.94
CA ASP A 40 4.11 0.14 -0.72
C ASP A 40 5.19 0.58 0.29
N GLU A 41 4.83 0.65 1.58
CA GLU A 41 5.70 1.01 2.70
C GLU A 41 6.55 2.26 2.43
N ILE A 42 5.88 3.37 2.08
CA ILE A 42 6.55 4.60 1.66
C ILE A 42 7.51 5.17 2.72
N GLU A 43 7.33 4.83 3.99
CA GLU A 43 8.26 5.21 5.04
C GLU A 43 9.66 4.60 4.87
N LYS A 44 9.80 3.46 4.18
CA LYS A 44 11.10 2.82 3.92
C LYS A 44 11.82 3.38 2.69
N ALA A 45 11.16 4.29 1.97
CA ALA A 45 11.68 4.91 0.76
C ALA A 45 12.90 5.80 1.06
N HIS A 46 13.79 5.90 0.07
CA HIS A 46 14.91 6.84 0.14
C HIS A 46 14.39 8.30 0.10
N PRO A 47 15.00 9.25 0.82
CA PRO A 47 14.53 10.64 0.84
C PRO A 47 14.32 11.29 -0.54
N ASP A 48 15.15 10.94 -1.53
CA ASP A 48 15.03 11.47 -2.88
C ASP A 48 13.72 11.08 -3.60
N ILE A 49 13.07 9.98 -3.17
CA ILE A 49 11.75 9.60 -3.70
C ILE A 49 10.70 10.65 -3.35
N TYR A 50 10.85 11.36 -2.21
CA TYR A 50 9.93 12.43 -1.83
C TYR A 50 9.91 13.58 -2.83
N ASN A 51 11.06 13.95 -3.40
CA ASN A 51 11.11 15.05 -4.37
C ASN A 51 10.33 14.70 -5.65
N ILE A 52 10.44 13.45 -6.10
CA ILE A 52 9.70 12.94 -7.25
C ILE A 52 8.20 12.88 -6.92
N MET A 53 7.84 12.43 -5.72
CA MET A 53 6.44 12.39 -5.28
C MET A 53 5.83 13.79 -5.19
N LEU A 54 6.54 14.77 -4.64
CA LEU A 54 6.09 16.15 -4.59
C LEU A 54 5.85 16.70 -6.00
N GLN A 55 6.77 16.44 -6.94
CA GLN A 55 6.59 16.88 -8.33
C GLN A 55 5.33 16.25 -8.96
N ILE A 56 5.14 14.94 -8.80
CA ILE A 56 3.96 14.24 -9.33
C ILE A 56 2.67 14.75 -8.68
N LEU A 57 2.64 14.90 -7.36
CA LEU A 57 1.44 15.30 -6.62
C LEU A 57 1.10 16.78 -6.79
N ASP A 58 2.08 17.64 -7.09
CA ASP A 58 1.89 19.08 -7.31
C ASP A 58 1.55 19.40 -8.76
N GLU A 59 2.39 18.95 -9.70
CA GLU A 59 2.30 19.33 -11.11
C GLU A 59 1.48 18.31 -11.94
N GLY A 60 1.17 17.15 -11.38
CA GLY A 60 0.57 16.04 -12.12
C GLY A 60 1.48 15.53 -13.23
N ARG A 61 2.78 15.82 -13.19
CA ARG A 61 3.72 15.56 -14.28
C ARG A 61 5.09 15.17 -13.72
N LEU A 62 5.84 14.40 -14.49
CA LEU A 62 7.21 14.05 -14.17
C LEU A 62 8.03 13.98 -15.46
N THR A 63 9.20 14.61 -15.46
CA THR A 63 10.16 14.48 -16.56
C THR A 63 11.15 13.39 -16.21
N ASP A 64 11.29 12.40 -17.10
CA ASP A 64 12.25 11.32 -16.92
C ASP A 64 13.69 11.74 -17.32
N THR A 65 14.67 10.86 -17.11
CA THR A 65 16.08 11.17 -17.41
C THR A 65 16.39 11.30 -18.91
N THR A 66 15.48 10.86 -19.78
CA THR A 66 15.57 11.04 -21.24
C THR A 66 15.01 12.40 -21.69
N GLY A 67 14.41 13.17 -20.77
CA GLY A 67 13.75 14.44 -21.05
C GLY A 67 12.29 14.31 -21.47
N LYS A 68 11.72 13.09 -21.40
CA LYS A 68 10.33 12.84 -21.75
C LYS A 68 9.43 13.23 -20.59
N LEU A 69 8.45 14.09 -20.87
CA LEU A 69 7.45 14.53 -19.91
C LEU A 69 6.28 13.52 -19.88
N VAL A 70 5.99 12.99 -18.71
CA VAL A 70 4.91 12.02 -18.46
C VAL A 70 3.82 12.67 -17.62
N ASP A 71 2.57 12.47 -18.04
CA ASP A 71 1.37 13.03 -17.42
C ASP A 71 0.74 12.01 -16.45
N PHE A 72 0.55 12.42 -15.20
CA PHE A 72 -0.04 11.68 -14.09
C PHE A 72 -1.44 12.19 -13.71
N THR A 73 -2.00 13.18 -14.42
CA THR A 73 -3.30 13.80 -14.08
C THR A 73 -4.48 12.81 -14.07
N ASN A 74 -4.39 11.70 -14.82
CA ASN A 74 -5.39 10.63 -14.84
C ASN A 74 -4.96 9.38 -14.05
N THR A 75 -3.98 9.52 -13.16
CA THR A 75 -3.50 8.41 -12.31
C THR A 75 -4.04 8.54 -10.89
N ILE A 76 -4.45 7.42 -10.30
CA ILE A 76 -4.74 7.33 -8.86
C ILE A 76 -3.48 6.82 -8.18
N ILE A 77 -2.96 7.59 -7.24
CA ILE A 77 -1.78 7.24 -6.46
C ILE A 77 -2.21 6.80 -5.07
N LEU A 78 -1.85 5.57 -4.71
CA LEU A 78 -2.07 4.98 -3.40
C LEU A 78 -0.72 4.81 -2.71
N LEU A 79 -0.59 5.37 -1.51
CA LEU A 79 0.56 5.18 -0.65
C LEU A 79 0.14 4.30 0.53
N THR A 80 0.92 3.28 0.87
CA THR A 80 0.73 2.50 2.10
C THR A 80 1.84 2.85 3.09
N SER A 81 1.52 2.76 4.38
CA SER A 81 2.50 2.93 5.44
C SER A 81 2.12 2.13 6.67
N ASN A 82 3.12 1.60 7.36
CA ASN A 82 2.95 0.91 8.65
C ASN A 82 3.30 1.82 9.85
N LEU A 83 3.49 3.13 9.64
CA LEU A 83 3.88 4.06 10.70
C LEU A 83 2.84 4.16 11.82
N GLY A 84 3.32 4.02 13.05
CA GLY A 84 2.49 4.13 14.25
C GLY A 84 1.51 2.96 14.45
N CYS A 85 1.51 1.97 13.56
CA CYS A 85 0.76 0.73 13.76
C CYS A 85 1.37 -0.05 14.93
N PRO A 86 0.58 -0.46 15.93
CA PRO A 86 1.10 -1.25 17.03
C PRO A 86 1.46 -2.67 16.55
N ASN A 87 2.60 -3.19 17.00
CA ASN A 87 3.06 -4.55 16.67
C ASN A 87 2.09 -5.63 17.19
N ASN A 88 1.48 -5.38 18.35
CA ASN A 88 0.45 -6.20 18.96
C ASN A 88 -0.57 -5.29 19.68
N TYR A 89 -1.74 -5.85 19.98
CA TYR A 89 -2.81 -5.13 20.66
C TYR A 89 -2.90 -5.48 22.15
N ASP A 90 -1.90 -6.17 22.70
CA ASP A 90 -1.89 -6.70 24.07
C ASP A 90 -2.16 -5.61 25.12
N LYS A 91 -1.59 -4.41 24.92
CA LYS A 91 -1.82 -3.24 25.77
C LYS A 91 -3.31 -2.86 25.86
N TYR A 92 -4.06 -3.03 24.77
CA TYR A 92 -5.47 -2.65 24.67
C TYR A 92 -6.42 -3.82 25.02
N LEU A 93 -5.91 -5.05 25.01
CA LEU A 93 -6.67 -6.27 25.30
C LEU A 93 -6.47 -6.77 26.74
N LEU A 94 -5.78 -6.01 27.59
CA LEU A 94 -5.68 -6.29 29.02
C LEU A 94 -7.08 -6.42 29.64
N ASN A 95 -7.40 -7.63 30.09
CA ASN A 95 -8.70 -8.01 30.67
C ASN A 95 -9.92 -7.83 29.73
N LYS A 96 -9.71 -7.76 28.41
CA LYS A 96 -10.78 -7.62 27.41
C LYS A 96 -10.51 -8.52 26.19
N MET A 97 -11.58 -9.07 25.60
CA MET A 97 -11.48 -9.89 24.37
C MET A 97 -11.67 -9.08 23.08
N TYR A 98 -11.93 -7.77 23.18
CA TYR A 98 -12.19 -6.90 22.03
C TYR A 98 -11.63 -5.50 22.26
N LEU A 99 -11.34 -4.80 21.16
CA LEU A 99 -10.94 -3.39 21.16
C LEU A 99 -12.19 -2.49 21.26
N SER A 100 -12.24 -1.66 22.30
CA SER A 100 -13.32 -0.69 22.46
C SER A 100 -13.18 0.48 21.49
N LYS A 101 -14.23 1.32 21.40
CA LYS A 101 -14.17 2.55 20.58
C LYS A 101 -13.08 3.50 21.05
N GLU A 102 -12.84 3.57 22.35
CA GLU A 102 -11.79 4.40 22.95
C GLU A 102 -10.40 3.89 22.55
N ASP A 103 -10.17 2.57 22.63
CA ASP A 103 -8.90 1.94 22.22
C ASP A 103 -8.60 2.22 20.73
N LEU A 104 -9.61 2.07 19.86
CA LEU A 104 -9.48 2.36 18.43
C LEU A 104 -9.17 3.84 18.17
N GLN A 105 -9.74 4.75 18.97
CA GLN A 105 -9.47 6.18 18.84
C GLN A 105 -8.04 6.52 19.26
N ASP A 106 -7.54 5.92 20.35
CA ASP A 106 -6.17 6.08 20.80
C ASP A 106 -5.16 5.56 19.77
N ILE A 107 -5.41 4.39 19.19
CA ILE A 107 -4.58 3.83 18.12
C ILE A 107 -4.55 4.79 16.91
N LYS A 108 -5.70 5.30 16.49
CA LYS A 108 -5.78 6.28 15.39
C LYS A 108 -5.01 7.56 15.69
N ASN A 109 -5.11 8.07 16.91
CA ASN A 109 -4.38 9.26 17.33
C ASN A 109 -2.86 9.00 17.31
N ASN A 110 -2.41 7.84 17.81
CA ASN A 110 -1.01 7.45 17.75
C ASN A 110 -0.49 7.35 16.31
N ILE A 111 -1.26 6.74 15.39
CA ILE A 111 -0.90 6.67 13.97
C ILE A 111 -0.76 8.08 13.39
N LYS A 112 -1.74 8.97 13.62
CA LYS A 112 -1.69 10.35 13.12
C LYS A 112 -0.47 11.11 13.62
N ILE A 113 -0.13 10.99 14.90
CA ILE A 113 1.05 11.65 15.48
C ILE A 113 2.34 11.15 14.80
N ASN A 114 2.47 9.83 14.60
CA ASN A 114 3.65 9.26 13.95
C ASN A 114 3.76 9.66 12.47
N ILE A 115 2.64 9.71 11.75
CA ILE A 115 2.60 10.21 10.36
C ILE A 115 3.07 11.67 10.30
N SER A 116 2.53 12.54 11.15
CA SER A 116 2.89 13.96 11.18
C SER A 116 4.34 14.23 11.60
N ASN A 117 4.90 13.38 12.48
CA ASN A 117 6.29 13.49 12.90
C ASN A 117 7.28 12.98 11.84
N TYR A 118 6.88 11.96 11.07
CA TYR A 118 7.75 11.32 10.11
C TYR A 118 7.75 12.01 8.74
N PHE A 119 6.56 12.26 8.18
CA PHE A 119 6.43 12.90 6.87
C PHE A 119 6.42 14.41 6.99
N LYS A 120 7.10 15.06 6.06
CA LYS A 120 7.10 16.52 5.98
C LYS A 120 5.67 17.03 5.67
N PRO A 121 5.26 18.17 6.26
CA PRO A 121 3.96 18.78 5.96
C PRO A 121 3.74 19.02 4.47
N GLU A 122 4.80 19.30 3.72
CA GLU A 122 4.78 19.50 2.26
C GLU A 122 4.17 18.30 1.52
N LEU A 123 4.49 17.07 1.92
CA LEU A 123 3.92 15.87 1.32
C LEU A 123 2.48 15.66 1.77
N LEU A 124 2.24 15.78 3.08
CA LEU A 124 0.93 15.51 3.67
C LEU A 124 -0.15 16.44 3.13
N ASN A 125 0.18 17.71 2.90
CA ASN A 125 -0.73 18.72 2.36
C ASN A 125 -1.12 18.48 0.89
N ARG A 126 -0.45 17.55 0.20
CA ARG A 126 -0.74 17.17 -1.20
C ARG A 126 -1.56 15.89 -1.31
N LEU A 127 -1.64 15.13 -0.23
CA LEU A 127 -2.51 13.97 -0.20
C LEU A 127 -3.97 14.42 -0.12
N THR A 128 -4.82 13.83 -0.95
CA THR A 128 -6.25 14.11 -0.95
C THR A 128 -6.91 13.67 0.35
N ASP A 129 -6.54 12.48 0.85
CA ASP A 129 -7.06 11.93 2.10
C ASP A 129 -6.06 10.93 2.70
N ILE A 130 -6.14 10.73 4.02
CA ILE A 130 -5.33 9.77 4.77
C ILE A 130 -6.28 8.77 5.44
N LEU A 131 -6.37 7.57 4.86
CA LEU A 131 -7.23 6.50 5.34
C LEU A 131 -6.52 5.65 6.40
N ILE A 132 -7.06 5.61 7.62
CA ILE A 132 -6.56 4.75 8.69
C ILE A 132 -7.41 3.49 8.77
N PHE A 133 -6.78 2.34 8.53
CA PHE A 133 -7.44 1.03 8.61
C PHE A 133 -7.65 0.61 10.07
N ASN A 134 -8.84 0.09 10.36
CA ASN A 134 -9.10 -0.53 11.66
C ASN A 134 -8.50 -1.95 11.68
N PRO A 135 -8.07 -2.44 12.86
CA PRO A 135 -7.67 -3.83 13.02
C PRO A 135 -8.79 -4.79 12.64
N LEU A 136 -8.40 -5.95 12.10
CA LEU A 136 -9.33 -7.02 11.76
C LEU A 136 -9.82 -7.71 13.03
N ASN A 137 -11.15 -7.78 13.20
CA ASN A 137 -11.78 -8.57 14.25
C ASN A 137 -12.06 -10.00 13.76
N ILE A 138 -12.48 -10.88 14.68
CA ILE A 138 -12.79 -12.29 14.38
C ILE A 138 -13.84 -12.44 13.26
N ASN A 139 -14.85 -11.58 13.23
CA ASN A 139 -15.92 -11.64 12.23
C ASN A 139 -15.37 -11.25 10.84
N ASN A 140 -14.54 -10.23 10.77
CA ASN A 140 -13.87 -9.82 9.54
C ASN A 140 -12.96 -10.93 9.02
N LEU A 141 -12.20 -11.58 9.90
CA LEU A 141 -11.32 -12.69 9.54
C LEU A 141 -12.10 -13.92 9.04
N LEU A 142 -13.25 -14.23 9.63
CA LEU A 142 -14.13 -15.29 9.13
C LEU A 142 -14.65 -15.00 7.72
N LEU A 143 -15.01 -13.74 7.42
CA LEU A 143 -15.42 -13.33 6.07
C LEU A 143 -14.26 -13.46 5.07
N ILE A 144 -13.04 -13.08 5.47
CA ILE A 144 -11.83 -13.23 4.66
C ILE A 144 -11.55 -14.72 4.41
N PHE A 145 -11.67 -15.56 5.42
CA PHE A 145 -11.53 -17.00 5.31
C PHE A 145 -12.50 -17.56 4.27
N ASP A 146 -13.79 -17.22 4.38
CA ASP A 146 -14.82 -17.69 3.45
C ASP A 146 -14.57 -17.23 2.02
N LYS A 147 -14.10 -15.98 1.83
CA LYS A 147 -13.66 -15.48 0.52
C LYS A 147 -12.57 -16.38 -0.09
N PHE A 148 -11.51 -16.67 0.66
CA PHE A 148 -10.40 -17.50 0.16
C PHE A 148 -10.81 -18.94 -0.13
N ILE A 149 -11.69 -19.52 0.68
CA ILE A 149 -12.23 -20.87 0.42
C ILE A 149 -13.07 -20.88 -0.86
N ASN A 150 -13.86 -19.84 -1.11
CA ASN A 150 -14.64 -19.73 -2.34
C ASN A 150 -13.75 -19.55 -3.57
N GLU A 151 -12.69 -18.73 -3.49
CA GLU A 151 -11.70 -18.60 -4.56
C GLU A 151 -11.00 -19.94 -4.86
N LEU A 152 -10.68 -20.72 -3.82
CA LEU A 152 -10.09 -22.04 -3.97
C LEU A 152 -11.06 -23.02 -4.66
N LYS A 153 -12.32 -23.06 -4.23
CA LYS A 153 -13.37 -23.88 -4.86
C LYS A 153 -13.52 -23.53 -6.34
N TYR A 154 -13.53 -22.24 -6.66
CA TYR A 154 -13.61 -21.77 -8.04
C TYR A 154 -12.41 -22.22 -8.88
N LYS A 155 -11.19 -22.13 -8.35
CA LYS A 155 -9.98 -22.63 -9.03
C LYS A 155 -10.02 -24.14 -9.26
N LEU A 156 -10.50 -24.93 -8.30
CA LEU A 156 -10.66 -26.38 -8.46
C LEU A 156 -11.66 -26.74 -9.55
N TYR A 157 -12.80 -26.02 -9.58
CA TYR A 157 -13.80 -26.18 -10.63
C TYR A 157 -13.24 -25.88 -12.02
N LEU A 158 -12.52 -24.75 -12.19
CA LEU A 158 -11.89 -24.39 -13.46
C LEU A 158 -10.88 -25.46 -13.94
N ASN A 159 -10.16 -26.07 -13.00
CA ASN A 159 -9.21 -27.15 -13.28
C ASN A 159 -9.85 -28.53 -13.42
N LYS A 160 -11.20 -28.61 -13.45
CA LYS A 160 -11.98 -29.87 -13.57
C LYS A 160 -11.67 -30.90 -12.48
N LEU A 161 -11.28 -30.43 -11.30
CA LEU A 161 -11.09 -31.27 -10.12
C LEU A 161 -12.42 -31.32 -9.36
N ASN A 162 -13.08 -32.49 -9.37
CA ASN A 162 -14.35 -32.71 -8.67
C ASN A 162 -14.15 -32.91 -7.15
N ILE A 163 -13.55 -31.92 -6.49
CA ILE A 163 -13.29 -31.94 -5.05
C ILE A 163 -14.30 -31.03 -4.36
N ASN A 164 -15.10 -31.60 -3.45
CA ASN A 164 -16.03 -30.83 -2.62
C ASN A 164 -15.37 -30.48 -1.29
N ILE A 165 -15.25 -29.19 -0.99
CA ILE A 165 -14.64 -28.69 0.25
C ILE A 165 -15.76 -28.24 1.21
N ASN A 166 -15.91 -28.97 2.31
CA ASN A 166 -16.79 -28.60 3.42
C ASN A 166 -15.95 -28.40 4.69
N ILE A 167 -16.07 -27.20 5.28
CA ILE A 167 -15.31 -26.81 6.47
C ILE A 167 -16.30 -26.50 7.58
N HIS A 168 -16.21 -27.26 8.67
CA HIS A 168 -17.06 -27.08 9.84
C HIS A 168 -16.74 -25.75 10.55
N ASN A 169 -17.75 -25.06 11.10
CA ASN A 169 -17.58 -23.74 11.72
C ASN A 169 -16.53 -23.73 12.83
N ASN A 170 -16.47 -24.78 13.66
CA ASN A 170 -15.46 -24.88 14.74
C ASN A 170 -14.03 -24.83 14.20
N VAL A 171 -13.77 -25.41 13.03
CA VAL A 171 -12.45 -25.37 12.38
C VAL A 171 -12.15 -23.96 11.86
N LYS A 172 -13.15 -23.24 11.35
CA LYS A 172 -12.98 -21.85 10.91
C LYS A 172 -12.54 -20.95 12.06
N TYR A 173 -13.19 -21.06 13.22
CA TYR A 173 -12.82 -20.29 14.40
C TYR A 173 -11.41 -20.64 14.90
N LEU A 174 -10.99 -21.91 14.80
CA LEU A 174 -9.63 -22.33 15.18
C LEU A 174 -8.57 -21.74 14.25
N LEU A 175 -8.83 -21.70 12.94
CA LEU A 175 -7.88 -21.19 11.93
C LEU A 175 -7.76 -19.66 11.91
N VAL A 176 -8.76 -18.97 12.46
CA VAL A 176 -8.83 -17.50 12.50
C VAL A 176 -8.22 -16.93 13.80
N LYS A 177 -7.97 -17.77 14.81
CA LYS A 177 -7.44 -17.38 16.11
C LYS A 177 -5.91 -17.41 16.11
#